data_AF-A0A1I1V1Z5-F1
#
_entry.id   AF-A0A1I1V1Z5-F1
#
_cell.length_a   1.000
_cell.length_b   1.000
_cell.length_c   1.000
_cell.angle_alpha   90.00
_cell.angle_beta   90.00
_cell.angle_gamma   90.00
#
_symmetry.space_group_name_H-M   'P 1'
#
loop_
_entity.id
_entity.type
_entity.pdbx_description
1 polymer ?
#
loop_
_entity_poly.entity_id
_entity_poly.type
_entity_poly.pdbx_seq_one_letter_code
_entity_poly.pdbx_strand_id
1 'polypeptide(L)'
;MTRKPHRRSRRRAAAALPPAPARRRAAAAMHTVHRAAHRPVLPPYGCTPCGVRWAGGEADCWCCGSPASIAPARPAAALHRLLAAPPTAAPARVAA
;
A
#
# COMPACT_ATOMS: atom_id res chain seq x y z
N MET A 1 62.47 17.11 5.16
CA MET A 1 61.32 16.74 4.31
C MET A 1 60.05 16.72 5.15
N THR A 2 59.22 17.76 5.07
CA THR A 2 57.95 17.86 5.83
C THR A 2 56.83 18.27 4.89
N ARG A 3 56.02 17.29 4.48
CA ARG A 3 54.81 17.53 3.66
C ARG A 3 53.74 18.20 4.53
N LYS A 4 53.43 19.47 4.24
CA LYS A 4 52.30 20.21 4.85
C LYS A 4 50.98 19.51 4.50
N PRO A 5 50.12 19.19 5.48
CA PRO A 5 48.84 18.57 5.18
C PRO A 5 47.91 19.56 4.46
N HIS A 6 47.22 19.04 3.44
CA HIS A 6 46.37 19.76 2.50
C HIS A 6 45.26 20.58 3.18
N ARG A 7 45.36 21.92 3.13
CA ARG A 7 44.28 22.88 3.44
C ARG A 7 42.98 22.66 2.64
N ARG A 8 43.04 21.92 1.52
CA ARG A 8 41.88 21.65 0.65
C ARG A 8 40.87 20.65 1.24
N SER A 9 41.25 19.80 2.18
CA SER A 9 40.33 18.78 2.73
C SER A 9 39.31 19.35 3.72
N ARG A 10 39.63 20.44 4.43
CA ARG A 10 38.71 21.08 5.40
C ARG A 10 37.58 21.89 4.77
N ARG A 11 37.69 22.31 3.52
CA ARG A 11 36.68 23.17 2.87
C ARG A 11 35.45 22.42 2.33
N ARG A 12 35.48 21.08 2.28
CA ARG A 12 34.31 20.25 1.92
C ARG A 12 33.40 19.92 3.11
N ALA A 13 33.79 20.25 4.35
CA ALA A 13 33.09 19.87 5.57
C ALA A 13 32.29 21.01 6.23
N ALA A 14 31.75 21.93 5.42
CA ALA A 14 30.87 22.99 5.91
C ALA A 14 29.74 23.30 4.92
N ALA A 15 29.19 22.27 4.26
CA ALA A 15 27.83 22.40 3.77
C ALA A 15 26.96 22.56 5.04
N ALA A 16 26.56 23.79 5.34
CA ALA A 16 25.75 24.10 6.51
C ALA A 16 24.56 23.13 6.53
N LEU A 17 24.37 22.43 7.65
CA LEU A 17 23.21 21.54 7.77
C LEU A 17 21.96 22.38 7.51
N PRO A 18 21.02 21.88 6.68
CA PRO A 18 19.79 22.61 6.41
C PRO A 18 19.06 22.90 7.74
N PRO A 19 18.36 24.04 7.84
CA PRO A 19 17.73 24.47 9.08
C PRO A 19 16.76 23.39 9.59
N ALA A 20 16.59 23.29 10.91
CA ALA A 20 15.73 22.30 11.57
C ALA A 20 14.34 22.08 10.91
N PRO A 21 13.59 23.11 10.48
CA PRO A 21 12.33 22.90 9.77
C PRO A 21 12.48 22.14 8.43
N ALA A 22 13.55 22.40 7.67
CA ALA A 22 13.81 21.69 6.42
C ALA A 22 14.11 20.21 6.65
N ARG A 23 14.86 19.89 7.72
CA ARG A 23 15.13 18.50 8.11
C ARG A 23 13.85 17.76 8.52
N ARG A 24 12.95 18.40 9.28
CA ARG A 24 11.65 17.82 9.66
C ARG A 24 10.77 17.53 8.44
N ARG A 25 10.73 18.44 7.46
CA ARG A 25 9.99 18.22 6.20
C ARG A 25 10.55 17.05 5.41
N ALA A 26 11.88 16.94 5.29
CA ALA A 26 12.54 15.82 4.63
C ALA A 26 12.23 14.49 5.34
N ALA A 27 12.32 14.44 6.67
CA ALA A 27 11.96 13.24 7.45
C ALA A 27 10.48 12.85 7.25
N ALA A 28 9.55 13.81 7.26
CA ALA A 28 8.14 13.55 6.99
C ALA A 28 7.93 12.97 5.59
N ALA A 29 8.60 13.52 4.57
CA ALA A 29 8.54 13.00 3.20
C ALA A 29 9.14 11.59 3.10
N MET A 30 10.24 11.30 3.81
CA MET A 30 10.80 9.95 3.86
C MET A 30 9.85 8.96 4.53
N HIS A 31 9.15 9.37 5.60
CA HIS A 31 8.16 8.53 6.25
C HIS A 31 6.94 8.25 5.36
N THR A 32 6.46 9.23 4.57
CA THR A 32 5.35 9.00 3.63
C THR A 32 5.76 8.04 2.52
N VAL A 33 6.96 8.20 1.95
CA VAL A 33 7.51 7.27 0.93
C VAL A 33 7.68 5.87 1.51
N HIS A 34 8.25 5.75 2.71
CA HIS A 34 8.41 4.47 3.39
C HIS A 34 7.05 3.78 3.59
N ARG A 35 6.05 4.50 4.12
CA ARG A 35 4.68 3.95 4.28
C ARG A 35 4.04 3.54 2.96
N ALA A 36 4.28 4.29 1.88
CA ALA A 36 3.76 3.95 0.56
C ALA A 36 4.45 2.69 0.00
N ALA A 37 5.77 2.58 0.16
CA ALA A 37 6.56 1.43 -0.30
C ALA A 37 6.23 0.13 0.46
N HIS A 38 5.88 0.24 1.74
CA HIS A 38 5.50 -0.91 2.57
C HIS A 38 4.00 -1.17 2.64
N ARG A 39 3.21 -0.56 1.75
CA ARG A 39 1.79 -0.88 1.69
C ARG A 39 1.63 -2.32 1.20
N PRO A 40 1.03 -3.23 1.99
CA PRO A 40 0.91 -4.62 1.60
C PRO A 40 0.11 -4.70 0.29
N VAL A 41 0.75 -5.26 -0.75
CA VAL A 41 0.10 -5.56 -2.02
C VAL A 41 -0.80 -6.75 -1.75
N LEU A 42 -2.11 -6.47 -1.67
CA LEU A 42 -3.08 -7.52 -1.45
C LEU A 42 -3.33 -8.26 -2.77
N PRO A 43 -3.47 -9.59 -2.76
CA PRO A 43 -3.75 -10.33 -3.98
C PRO A 43 -5.06 -9.89 -4.63
N PRO A 44 -5.13 -9.88 -5.98
CA PRO A 44 -6.27 -9.36 -6.73
C PRO A 44 -7.52 -10.22 -6.62
N TYR A 45 -7.37 -11.50 -6.31
CA TYR A 45 -8.48 -12.44 -6.18
C TYR A 45 -8.70 -12.82 -4.72
N GLY A 46 -9.96 -12.96 -4.34
CA GLY A 46 -10.33 -13.45 -3.02
C GLY A 46 -11.71 -14.07 -2.97
N CYS A 47 -11.92 -14.86 -1.94
CA CYS A 47 -13.18 -15.49 -1.60
C CYS A 47 -13.70 -14.88 -0.28
N THR A 48 -14.80 -14.12 -0.33
CA THR A 48 -15.39 -13.53 0.88
C THR A 48 -15.84 -14.57 1.93
N PRO A 49 -16.49 -15.69 1.54
CA PRO A 49 -16.87 -16.73 2.49
C PRO A 49 -15.70 -17.36 3.25
N CYS A 50 -14.62 -17.69 2.54
CA CYS A 50 -13.48 -18.40 3.14
C CYS A 50 -12.37 -17.47 3.66
N GLY A 51 -12.39 -16.18 3.28
CA GLY A 51 -11.33 -15.22 3.59
C GLY A 51 -10.01 -15.47 2.84
N VAL A 52 -9.96 -16.47 1.96
CA VAL A 52 -8.75 -16.85 1.20
C VAL A 52 -8.50 -15.85 0.08
N ARG A 53 -7.24 -15.48 -0.12
CA ARG A 53 -6.78 -14.59 -1.19
C ARG A 53 -5.57 -15.18 -1.88
N TRP A 54 -5.50 -15.06 -3.20
CA TRP A 54 -4.41 -15.62 -4.00
C TRP A 54 -4.08 -14.75 -5.20
N ALA A 55 -2.87 -14.93 -5.72
CA ALA A 55 -2.38 -14.30 -6.93
C ALA A 55 -2.27 -15.38 -8.01
N GLY A 56 -3.03 -15.27 -9.09
CA GLY A 56 -3.07 -16.27 -10.17
C GLY A 56 -4.27 -16.06 -11.09
N GLY A 57 -4.30 -16.77 -12.23
CA GLY A 57 -5.42 -16.73 -13.18
C GLY A 57 -6.58 -17.66 -12.83
N GLU A 58 -6.51 -18.35 -11.69
CA GLU A 58 -7.53 -19.29 -11.27
C GLU A 58 -8.77 -18.54 -10.82
N ALA A 59 -9.88 -18.88 -11.49
CA ALA A 59 -11.16 -18.23 -11.33
C ALA A 59 -11.97 -18.77 -10.15
N ASP A 60 -11.54 -19.86 -9.47
CA ASP A 60 -12.32 -20.51 -8.40
C ASP A 60 -11.52 -20.66 -7.11
N CYS A 61 -12.21 -20.54 -5.97
CA CYS A 61 -11.61 -20.71 -4.66
C CYS A 61 -11.26 -22.18 -4.39
N TRP A 62 -10.01 -22.46 -4.00
CA TRP A 62 -9.57 -23.82 -3.66
C TRP A 62 -10.25 -24.43 -2.42
N CYS A 63 -10.83 -23.63 -1.53
CA CYS A 63 -11.50 -24.14 -0.33
C CYS A 63 -12.97 -24.50 -0.56
N CYS A 64 -13.71 -23.71 -1.34
CA CYS A 64 -15.16 -23.86 -1.48
C CYS A 64 -15.67 -23.94 -2.92
N GLY A 65 -14.79 -23.86 -3.92
CA GLY A 65 -15.15 -23.90 -5.34
C GLY A 65 -15.99 -22.71 -5.83
N SER A 66 -16.17 -21.67 -5.01
CA SER A 66 -16.91 -20.47 -5.44
C SER A 66 -16.05 -19.60 -6.35
N PRO A 67 -16.66 -18.89 -7.32
CA PRO A 67 -15.93 -18.03 -8.23
C PRO A 67 -15.21 -16.90 -7.46
N ALA A 68 -14.01 -16.59 -7.92
CA ALA A 68 -13.12 -15.59 -7.40
C ALA A 68 -13.76 -14.22 -7.57
N SER A 69 -13.94 -13.52 -6.44
CA SER A 69 -14.31 -12.12 -6.49
C SER A 69 -13.04 -11.28 -6.67
N ILE A 70 -13.08 -10.33 -7.62
CA ILE A 70 -12.00 -9.35 -7.75
C ILE A 70 -12.03 -8.49 -6.49
N ALA A 71 -10.96 -8.55 -5.70
CA ALA A 71 -10.84 -7.72 -4.52
C ALA A 71 -10.73 -6.25 -4.96
N PRO A 72 -11.62 -5.37 -4.47
CA PRO A 72 -11.58 -3.97 -4.87
C PRO A 72 -10.24 -3.37 -4.43
N ALA A 73 -9.53 -2.75 -5.38
CA ALA A 73 -8.23 -2.10 -5.16
C ALA A 73 -8.25 -1.01 -4.06
N ARG A 74 -9.45 -0.61 -3.59
CA ARG A 74 -9.67 0.28 -2.46
C ARG A 74 -10.76 -0.31 -1.55
N PRO A 75 -10.40 -0.97 -0.44
CA PRO A 75 -11.39 -1.54 0.49
C PRO A 75 -12.36 -0.49 1.04
N ALA A 76 -11.89 0.75 1.25
CA ALA A 76 -12.74 1.87 1.66
C ALA A 76 -13.82 2.22 0.61
N ALA A 77 -13.52 2.10 -0.69
CA ALA A 77 -14.49 2.41 -1.74
C ALA A 77 -15.61 1.35 -1.81
N ALA A 78 -15.31 0.10 -1.47
CA ALA A 78 -16.30 -0.97 -1.40
C ALA A 78 -17.24 -0.78 -0.21
N LEU A 79 -16.71 -0.44 0.97
CA LEU A 79 -17.53 -0.09 2.13
C LEU A 79 -18.44 1.12 1.83
N HIS A 80 -17.90 2.18 1.22
CA HIS A 80 -18.69 3.33 0.82
C HIS A 80 -19.80 2.97 -0.18
N ARG A 81 -19.55 2.05 -1.12
CA ARG A 81 -20.59 1.56 -2.05
C ARG A 81 -21.66 0.73 -1.35
N LEU A 82 -21.30 -0.10 -0.37
CA LEU A 82 -22.26 -0.89 0.41
C LEU A 82 -23.12 -0.01 1.31
N LEU A 83 -22.53 1.02 1.93
CA LEU A 83 -23.25 1.97 2.77
C LEU A 83 -24.10 2.96 1.96
N ALA A 84 -23.70 3.26 0.73
CA ALA A 84 -24.45 4.12 -0.19
C ALA A 84 -25.47 3.37 -1.05
N ALA A 85 -25.47 2.02 -1.03
CA ALA A 85 -26.46 1.24 -1.75
C ALA A 85 -27.81 1.36 -1.01
N PRO A 86 -28.89 1.76 -1.70
CA PRO A 86 -30.23 1.61 -1.14
C PRO A 86 -30.48 0.12 -0.85
N PRO A 87 -31.30 -0.24 0.15
CA PRO A 87 -31.62 -1.64 0.42
C PRO A 87 -32.32 -2.23 -0.80
N THR A 88 -31.57 -2.91 -1.66
CA THR A 88 -32.12 -3.58 -2.83
C THR A 88 -32.80 -4.85 -2.33
N ALA A 89 -34.12 -4.88 -2.49
CA ALA A 89 -34.95 -6.06 -2.27
C ALA A 89 -34.26 -7.29 -2.88
N ALA A 90 -34.03 -8.30 -2.05
CA ALA A 90 -33.35 -9.52 -2.42
C ALA A 90 -34.09 -10.20 -3.60
N PRO A 91 -33.41 -10.59 -4.69
CA PRO A 91 -34.04 -11.46 -5.67
C PRO A 91 -34.30 -12.82 -5.02
N ALA A 92 -35.55 -13.26 -5.09
CA ALA A 92 -36.02 -14.55 -4.61
C ALA A 92 -35.15 -15.67 -5.18
N ARG A 93 -34.58 -16.49 -4.28
CA ARG A 93 -33.91 -17.73 -4.67
C ARG A 93 -34.95 -18.66 -5.31
N VAL A 94 -34.80 -18.93 -6.59
CA VAL A 94 -35.47 -20.07 -7.23
C VAL A 94 -34.73 -21.32 -6.76
N ALA A 95 -35.38 -22.08 -5.88
CA ALA A 95 -34.99 -23.45 -5.57
C ALA A 95 -35.49 -24.36 -6.72
N ALA A 96 -34.61 -25.25 -7.18
CA ALA A 96 -34.95 -26.34 -8.08
C ALA A 96 -35.66 -27.47 -7.32
#